data_AF-A0A2K0XU56-F1
#
_entry.id   AF-A0A2K0XU56-F1
#
_cell.length_a   1.000
_cell.length_b   1.000
_cell.length_c   1.000
_cell.angle_alpha   90.00
_cell.angle_beta   90.00
_cell.angle_gamma   90.00
#
_symmetry.space_group_name_H-M   'P 1'
#
loop_
_entity.id
_entity.type
_entity.pdbx_description
1 polymer ?
#
loop_
_entity_poly.entity_id
_entity_poly.type
_entity_poly.pdbx_seq_one_letter_code
_entity_poly.pdbx_strand_id
1 'polypeptide(L)'
;MQTASNWLYAISFPSQDKLEVLADWLSVDIHWLRFGDDNYTAQIKQFSDEQIELLHEFSLLSPDNQSLFLNLIKALNKKQLL
;
A
#
# COMPACT_ATOMS: atom_id res chain seq x y z
N MET A 1 -15.46 24.55 18.51
CA MET A 1 -15.02 23.37 17.73
C MET A 1 -14.92 22.19 18.69
N GLN A 2 -15.59 21.07 18.39
CA GLN A 2 -15.68 19.90 19.27
C GLN A 2 -14.44 19.01 19.09
N THR A 3 -13.98 18.34 20.15
CA THR A 3 -12.75 17.52 20.19
C THR A 3 -12.65 16.48 19.06
N ALA A 4 -13.76 15.85 18.67
CA ALA A 4 -13.81 14.90 17.57
C ALA A 4 -13.48 15.54 16.20
N SER A 5 -13.87 16.80 15.98
CA SER A 5 -13.51 17.55 14.78
C SER A 5 -12.00 17.76 14.69
N ASN A 6 -11.34 18.06 15.82
CA ASN A 6 -9.90 18.22 15.86
C ASN A 6 -9.16 16.90 15.56
N TRP A 7 -9.71 15.75 15.95
CA TRP A 7 -9.16 14.46 15.56
C TRP A 7 -9.32 14.19 14.07
N LEU A 8 -10.50 14.48 13.52
CA LEU A 8 -10.78 14.29 12.08
C LEU A 8 -9.84 15.13 11.19
N TYR A 9 -9.50 16.35 11.64
CA TYR A 9 -8.56 17.23 10.93
C TYR A 9 -7.09 17.04 11.33
N ALA A 10 -6.76 15.98 12.07
CA ALA A 10 -5.41 15.69 12.57
C ALA A 10 -4.75 16.85 13.35
N ILE A 11 -5.57 17.72 13.95
CA ILE A 11 -5.11 18.84 14.79
C ILE A 11 -4.67 18.34 16.18
N SER A 12 -5.24 17.22 16.63
CA SER A 12 -4.83 16.53 17.84
C SER A 12 -5.00 15.01 17.71
N PHE A 13 -4.29 14.25 18.53
CA PHE A 13 -4.41 12.79 18.58
C PHE A 13 -5.37 12.36 19.72
N PRO A 14 -6.28 11.40 19.47
CA PRO A 14 -7.07 10.78 20.54
C PRO A 14 -6.18 9.94 21.47
N SER A 15 -6.50 9.92 22.76
CA SER A 15 -5.90 8.98 23.72
C SER A 15 -6.45 7.57 23.52
N GLN A 16 -5.76 6.55 24.03
CA GLN A 16 -6.13 5.13 23.86
C GLN A 16 -7.60 4.85 24.21
N ASP A 17 -8.04 5.26 25.41
CA ASP A 17 -9.43 5.05 25.87
C ASP A 17 -10.48 5.70 24.95
N LYS A 18 -10.13 6.82 24.32
CA LYS A 18 -11.04 7.51 23.38
C LYS A 18 -11.07 6.81 22.03
N LEU A 19 -9.96 6.20 21.64
CA LEU A 19 -9.83 5.42 20.41
C LEU A 19 -10.64 4.12 20.51
N GLU A 20 -10.65 3.47 21.67
CA GLU A 20 -11.51 2.31 21.97
C GLU A 20 -12.99 2.65 21.82
N VAL A 21 -13.45 3.74 22.46
CA VAL A 21 -14.85 4.19 22.34
C VAL A 21 -15.24 4.51 20.90
N LEU A 22 -14.34 5.13 20.13
CA LEU A 22 -14.58 5.43 18.72
C LEU A 22 -14.63 4.16 17.87
N ALA A 23 -13.76 3.19 18.13
CA ALA A 23 -13.75 1.91 17.43
C ALA A 23 -15.08 1.16 17.64
N ASP A 24 -15.57 1.13 18.88
CA ASP A 24 -16.88 0.54 19.21
C ASP A 24 -18.04 1.26 18.50
N TRP A 25 -18.06 2.60 18.54
CA TRP A 25 -19.12 3.40 17.90
C TRP A 25 -19.15 3.24 16.38
N LEU A 26 -17.99 3.15 15.76
CA LEU A 26 -17.86 2.99 14.31
C LEU A 26 -17.91 1.52 13.87
N SER A 27 -17.88 0.58 14.82
CA SER A 27 -17.80 -0.86 14.56
C SER A 27 -16.63 -1.24 13.64
N VAL A 28 -15.46 -0.65 13.89
CA VAL A 28 -14.21 -0.91 13.16
C VAL A 28 -13.13 -1.42 14.12
N ASP A 29 -12.10 -2.06 13.58
CA ASP A 29 -10.94 -2.46 14.38
C ASP A 29 -10.16 -1.24 14.89
N ILE A 30 -9.68 -1.33 16.14
CA ILE A 30 -8.95 -0.25 16.80
C ILE A 30 -7.57 0.01 16.18
N HIS A 31 -6.89 -1.03 15.68
CA HIS A 31 -5.61 -0.88 14.99
C HIS A 31 -5.82 -0.22 13.63
N TRP A 32 -6.84 -0.65 12.89
CA TRP A 32 -7.26 -0.01 11.65
C TRP A 32 -7.60 1.47 11.85
N LEU A 33 -8.35 1.80 12.91
CA LEU A 33 -8.72 3.19 13.20
C LEU A 33 -7.50 4.06 13.56
N ARG A 34 -6.48 3.47 14.17
CA ARG A 34 -5.26 4.18 14.60
C ARG A 34 -4.20 4.31 13.51
N PHE A 35 -3.99 3.26 12.73
CA PHE A 35 -2.89 3.13 11.79
C PHE A 35 -3.33 3.09 10.33
N GLY A 36 -4.62 2.89 10.08
CA GLY A 36 -5.16 2.61 8.75
C GLY A 36 -5.10 1.12 8.41
N ASP A 37 -5.42 0.80 7.16
CA ASP A 37 -5.38 -0.58 6.69
C ASP A 37 -3.93 -1.05 6.48
N ASP A 38 -3.45 -1.95 7.35
CA ASP A 38 -2.15 -2.61 7.21
C ASP A 38 -2.04 -3.40 5.89
N ASN A 39 -3.17 -3.71 5.22
CA ASN A 39 -3.15 -4.36 3.91
C ASN A 39 -2.46 -3.52 2.83
N TYR A 40 -2.30 -2.20 3.00
CA TYR A 40 -1.46 -1.41 2.10
C TYR A 40 0.03 -1.74 2.23
N THR A 41 0.47 -2.19 3.41
CA THR A 41 1.86 -2.62 3.62
C THR A 41 2.09 -4.09 3.28
N ALA A 42 1.06 -4.94 3.36
CA ALA A 42 1.13 -6.35 2.99
C ALA A 42 1.28 -6.61 1.48
N GLN A 43 0.99 -5.61 0.62
CA GLN A 43 1.14 -5.73 -0.84
C GLN A 43 2.35 -5.00 -1.42
N ILE A 44 3.17 -4.33 -0.61
CA ILE A 44 4.52 -3.98 -1.06
C ILE A 44 5.32 -5.27 -1.01
N LYS A 45 5.25 -6.04 -2.09
CA LYS A 45 6.15 -7.16 -2.34
C LYS A 45 7.55 -6.58 -2.17
N GLN A 46 8.24 -6.96 -1.09
CA GLN A 46 9.60 -6.49 -0.86
C GLN A 46 10.43 -6.98 -2.04
N PHE A 47 10.83 -6.05 -2.90
CA PHE A 47 11.73 -6.35 -4.00
C PHE A 47 13.12 -6.57 -3.41
N SER A 48 13.78 -7.63 -3.84
CA SER A 48 15.21 -7.81 -3.57
C SER A 48 16.02 -6.66 -4.20
N ASP A 49 17.21 -6.39 -3.68
CA ASP A 49 18.12 -5.38 -4.25
C ASP A 49 18.36 -5.61 -5.75
N GLU A 50 18.46 -6.87 -6.17
CA GLU A 50 18.58 -7.30 -7.56
C GLU A 50 17.35 -6.93 -8.41
N GLN A 51 16.13 -7.06 -7.85
CA GLN A 51 14.90 -6.65 -8.53
C GLN A 51 14.78 -5.13 -8.64
N ILE A 52 15.30 -4.39 -7.66
CA ILE A 52 15.36 -2.92 -7.70
C ILE A 52 16.34 -2.47 -8.78
N GLU A 53 17.51 -3.10 -8.86
CA GLU A 53 18.51 -2.82 -9.89
C GLU A 53 17.98 -3.11 -11.30
N LEU A 54 17.30 -4.25 -11.48
CA LEU A 54 16.64 -4.59 -12.74
C LEU A 54 15.59 -3.56 -13.16
N LEU A 55 14.80 -3.02 -12.22
CA LEU A 55 13.83 -1.96 -12.52
C LEU A 55 14.52 -0.67 -12.98
N HIS A 56 15.66 -0.34 -12.39
CA HIS A 56 16.47 0.79 -12.82
C HIS A 56 17.03 0.59 -14.23
N GLU A 57 17.63 -0.57 -14.52
CA GLU A 57 18.12 -0.91 -15.87
C GLU A 57 17.00 -0.91 -16.91
N PHE A 58 15.83 -1.45 -16.55
CA PHE A 58 14.65 -1.46 -17.40
C PHE A 58 14.22 -0.03 -17.79
N SER A 59 14.29 0.92 -16.85
CA SER A 59 13.92 2.31 -17.11
C SER A 59 14.85 3.01 -18.10
N LEU A 60 16.11 2.55 -18.23
CA LEU A 60 17.11 3.09 -19.17
C LEU A 60 16.96 2.56 -20.60
N LEU A 61 16.17 1.51 -20.81
CA LEU A 61 15.93 0.94 -22.14
C LEU A 61 15.09 1.88 -23.03
N SER A 62 15.24 1.76 -24.35
CA SER A 62 14.37 2.46 -25.30
C SER A 62 12.90 2.01 -25.17
N PRO A 63 11.92 2.85 -25.58
CA PRO A 63 10.50 2.50 -25.50
C PRO A 63 10.16 1.17 -26.21
N ASP A 64 10.81 0.89 -27.34
CA ASP A 64 10.62 -0.35 -28.10
C ASP A 64 11.09 -1.59 -27.31
N ASN A 65 12.25 -1.49 -26.67
CA ASN A 65 12.81 -2.57 -25.86
C ASN A 65 12.01 -2.81 -24.58
N GLN A 66 11.52 -1.73 -23.95
CA GLN A 66 10.61 -1.85 -22.80
C GLN A 66 9.32 -2.59 -23.20
N SER A 67 8.73 -2.24 -24.35
CA SER A 67 7.52 -2.89 -24.87
C SER A 67 7.75 -4.39 -25.14
N LEU A 68 8.89 -4.76 -25.75
CA LEU A 68 9.24 -6.16 -25.99
C LEU A 68 9.34 -6.95 -24.68
N PHE A 69 10.05 -6.42 -23.68
CA PHE A 69 10.21 -7.07 -22.38
C PHE A 69 8.88 -7.22 -21.64
N LEU A 70 8.02 -6.20 -21.67
CA LEU A 70 6.67 -6.27 -21.11
C LEU A 70 5.82 -7.34 -21.81
N ASN A 71 5.93 -7.45 -23.13
CA ASN A 71 5.22 -8.49 -23.89
C ASN A 71 5.71 -9.89 -23.53
N LEU A 72 7.02 -10.06 -23.30
CA LEU A 72 7.60 -11.31 -22.84
C LEU A 72 7.11 -11.70 -21.44
N ILE A 73 7.11 -10.76 -20.48
CA ILE A 73 6.55 -11.00 -19.14
C ILE A 73 5.09 -11.42 -19.23
N LYS A 74 4.29 -10.70 -20.02
CA LYS A 74 2.87 -11.01 -20.23
C LYS A 74 2.69 -12.42 -20.82
N ALA A 75 3.51 -12.79 -21.80
CA ALA A 75 3.46 -14.11 -22.41
C ALA A 75 3.80 -15.23 -21.41
N LEU A 76 4.81 -15.04 -20.58
CA LEU A 76 5.21 -16.00 -19.54
C LEU A 76 4.11 -16.17 -18.47
N ASN A 77 3.55 -15.06 -17.97
CA ASN A 77 2.47 -15.10 -16.99
C ASN A 77 1.19 -15.75 -17.54
N LYS A 78 0.87 -15.53 -18.81
CA LYS A 78 -0.30 -16.15 -19.45
C LYS A 78 -0.15 -17.66 -19.60
N LYS A 79 1.07 -18.16 -19.75
CA LYS A 79 1.36 -19.60 -19.93
C LYS A 79 1.24 -20.41 -18.63
N GLN A 80 1.25 -19.76 -17.46
CA GLN A 80 1.06 -20.43 -16.16
C GLN A 80 -0.40 -20.82 -15.83
N LEU A 81 -1.36 -20.56 -16.72
CA LEU A 81 -2.80 -20.80 -16.51
C LEU A 81 -3.38 -22.01 -17.29
N LEU A 82 -2.53 -22.90 -17.80
CA LEU A 82 -2.92 -24.17 -18.44
C LEU A 82 -2.14 -25.32 -17.80
#